data_AF-A0A0C2BUX6-F1
#
_entry.id   AF-A0A0C2BUX6-F1
#
_cell.length_a   1.000
_cell.length_b   1.000
_cell.length_c   1.000
_cell.angle_alpha   90.00
_cell.angle_beta   90.00
_cell.angle_gamma   90.00
#
_symmetry.space_group_name_H-M   'P 1'
#
loop_
_entity.id
_entity.type
_entity.pdbx_description
1 polymer ?
#
loop_
_entity_poly.entity_id
_entity_poly.type
_entity_poly.pdbx_seq_one_letter_code
_entity_poly.pdbx_strand_id
1 'polypeptide(L)'
;MNEKIMQWSSQQFYDSRLVASEEVSNITLSDLSMVESSSAINNPLIMINTDLIPKNASNSYKEVQSQMSYKNPGEAELVIRYLHVLKSIGVPGREIAVISPYYAQVATIREMLADTDVTANTVDSFQGQEREVVVFSM
;
A
#
# COMPACT_ATOMS: atom_id res chain seq x y z
N MET A 1 -2.81 14.41 5.64
CA MET A 1 -3.42 13.23 4.99
C MET A 1 -4.62 13.69 4.17
N ASN A 2 -4.79 13.13 2.96
CA ASN A 2 -5.99 13.33 2.14
C ASN A 2 -7.28 13.06 2.94
N GLU A 3 -8.32 13.86 2.72
CA GLU A 3 -9.57 13.78 3.47
C GLU A 3 -10.22 12.40 3.37
N LYS A 4 -10.23 11.78 2.17
CA LYS A 4 -10.84 10.45 1.96
C LYS A 4 -10.15 9.35 2.76
N ILE A 5 -8.83 9.45 2.91
CA ILE A 5 -8.05 8.49 3.72
C ILE A 5 -8.32 8.73 5.21
N MET A 6 -8.32 9.99 5.64
CA MET A 6 -8.54 10.39 7.04
C MET A 6 -9.96 10.04 7.53
N GLN A 7 -10.96 10.21 6.66
CA GLN A 7 -12.37 10.18 7.04
C GLN A 7 -12.78 8.89 7.74
N TRP A 8 -12.35 7.73 7.23
CA TRP A 8 -12.68 6.44 7.85
C TRP A 8 -12.11 6.35 9.27
N SER A 9 -10.82 6.65 9.46
CA SER A 9 -10.19 6.62 10.77
C SER A 9 -10.83 7.61 11.73
N SER A 10 -11.18 8.81 11.26
CA SER A 10 -11.88 9.84 12.05
C SER A 10 -13.21 9.31 12.60
N GLN A 11 -14.01 8.65 11.75
CA GLN A 11 -15.30 8.07 12.13
C GLN A 11 -15.15 6.88 13.08
N GLN A 12 -14.17 6.00 12.86
CA GLN A 12 -14.04 4.77 13.65
C GLN A 12 -13.36 5.00 15.01
N PHE A 13 -12.40 5.91 15.10
CA PHE A 13 -11.51 6.00 16.26
C PHE A 13 -11.47 7.37 16.96
N TYR A 14 -12.05 8.42 16.36
CA TYR A 14 -11.89 9.79 16.85
C TYR A 14 -13.21 10.57 16.94
N ASP A 15 -14.36 9.90 17.00
CA ASP A 15 -15.69 10.53 17.09
C ASP A 15 -15.95 11.56 15.98
N SER A 16 -15.40 11.34 14.78
CA SER A 16 -15.45 12.27 13.64
C SER A 16 -14.84 13.65 13.91
N ARG A 17 -13.89 13.77 14.85
CA ARG A 17 -13.27 15.06 15.22
C ARG A 17 -12.02 15.43 14.42
N LEU A 18 -11.45 14.51 13.64
CA LEU A 18 -10.29 14.85 12.80
C LEU A 18 -10.74 15.66 11.59
N VAL A 19 -10.02 16.74 11.30
CA VAL A 19 -10.24 17.63 10.16
C VAL A 19 -8.94 17.73 9.36
N ALA A 20 -9.02 17.52 8.05
CA ALA A 20 -7.87 17.64 7.16
C ALA A 20 -7.58 19.13 6.91
N SER A 21 -6.31 19.53 6.98
CA SER A 21 -5.91 20.89 6.55
C SER A 21 -6.18 21.08 5.06
N GLU A 22 -6.55 22.29 4.65
CA GLU A 22 -6.84 22.65 3.26
C GLU A 22 -5.70 22.25 2.32
N GLU A 23 -4.45 22.46 2.76
CA GLU A 23 -3.22 22.16 2.01
C GLU A 23 -3.08 20.67 1.63
N VAL A 24 -3.62 19.76 2.43
CA VAL A 24 -3.45 18.31 2.25
C VAL A 24 -4.75 17.56 1.98
N SER A 25 -5.89 18.23 2.09
CA SER A 25 -7.22 17.62 1.98
C SER A 25 -7.45 16.91 0.65
N ASN A 26 -6.88 17.46 -0.44
CA ASN A 26 -7.10 17.01 -1.81
C ASN A 26 -5.87 16.39 -2.48
N ILE A 27 -4.77 16.14 -1.74
CA ILE A 27 -3.54 15.58 -2.34
C ILE A 27 -3.79 14.20 -2.94
N THR A 28 -3.25 13.95 -4.12
CA THR A 28 -3.38 12.72 -4.90
C THR A 28 -2.07 12.34 -5.56
N LEU A 29 -2.06 11.23 -6.30
CA LEU A 29 -0.87 10.73 -6.97
C LEU A 29 -0.38 11.66 -8.10
N SER A 30 -1.28 12.43 -8.72
CA SER A 30 -0.95 13.41 -9.77
C SER A 30 -0.16 14.60 -9.24
N ASP A 31 -0.19 14.84 -7.92
CA ASP A 31 0.63 15.89 -7.29
C ASP A 31 2.10 15.45 -7.12
N LEU A 32 2.36 14.13 -7.20
CA LEU A 32 3.68 13.51 -7.00
C LEU A 32 4.26 12.88 -8.27
N SER A 33 3.45 12.67 -9.31
CA SER A 33 3.81 11.82 -10.45
C SER A 33 3.26 12.35 -11.78
N MET A 34 3.59 11.68 -12.89
CA MET A 34 3.15 12.07 -14.23
C MET A 34 1.74 11.55 -14.59
N VAL A 35 0.99 11.05 -13.61
CA VAL A 35 -0.34 10.50 -13.89
C VAL A 35 -1.35 11.63 -14.15
N GLU A 36 -2.17 11.45 -15.18
CA GLU A 36 -3.32 12.31 -15.45
C GLU A 36 -4.31 12.30 -14.29
N SER A 37 -4.84 13.46 -13.91
CA SER A 37 -5.82 13.56 -12.81
C SER A 37 -7.10 12.75 -13.05
N SER A 38 -7.42 12.45 -14.31
CA SER A 38 -8.56 11.63 -14.74
C SER A 38 -8.31 10.11 -14.65
N SER A 39 -7.07 9.70 -14.39
CA SER A 39 -6.70 8.29 -14.34
C SER A 39 -7.31 7.58 -13.13
N ALA A 40 -7.75 6.34 -13.32
CA ALA A 40 -8.30 5.52 -12.25
C ALA A 40 -7.31 5.30 -11.09
N ILE A 41 -6.01 5.28 -11.37
CA ILE A 41 -4.96 5.10 -10.34
C ILE A 41 -4.69 6.37 -9.54
N ASN A 42 -5.26 7.53 -9.92
CA ASN A 42 -5.12 8.78 -9.18
C ASN A 42 -6.06 8.87 -7.96
N ASN A 43 -6.86 7.84 -7.70
CA ASN A 43 -7.69 7.77 -6.51
C ASN A 43 -6.79 7.64 -5.26
N PRO A 44 -6.94 8.49 -4.22
CA PRO A 44 -6.12 8.42 -3.01
C PRO A 44 -6.31 7.12 -2.20
N LEU A 45 -7.37 6.35 -2.48
CA LEU A 45 -7.60 5.04 -1.89
C LEU A 45 -7.98 4.03 -2.96
N ILE A 46 -7.16 2.99 -3.11
CA ILE A 46 -7.35 1.90 -4.07
C ILE A 46 -7.31 0.57 -3.33
N MET A 47 -8.31 -0.27 -3.57
CA MET A 47 -8.39 -1.64 -3.06
C MET A 47 -8.29 -2.61 -4.24
N ILE A 48 -7.30 -3.50 -4.21
CA ILE A 48 -7.21 -4.61 -5.17
C ILE A 48 -7.75 -5.86 -4.48
N ASN A 49 -8.97 -6.26 -4.82
CA ASN A 49 -9.60 -7.44 -4.24
C ASN A 49 -9.10 -8.72 -4.94
N THR A 50 -8.21 -9.45 -4.30
CA THR A 50 -7.61 -10.70 -4.80
C THR A 50 -8.61 -11.86 -4.87
N ASP A 51 -9.72 -11.83 -4.13
CA ASP A 51 -10.77 -12.86 -4.18
C ASP A 51 -11.54 -12.86 -5.51
N LEU A 52 -11.52 -11.75 -6.25
CA LEU A 52 -12.15 -11.64 -7.57
C LEU A 52 -11.32 -12.29 -8.67
N ILE A 53 -10.06 -12.66 -8.39
CA ILE A 53 -9.19 -13.30 -9.36
C ILE A 53 -9.60 -14.78 -9.48
N PRO A 54 -9.89 -15.28 -10.70
CA PRO A 54 -10.34 -16.66 -10.87
C PRO A 54 -9.34 -17.65 -10.25
N LYS A 55 -9.82 -18.57 -9.39
CA LYS A 55 -8.96 -19.54 -8.67
C LYS A 55 -8.18 -20.47 -9.59
N ASN A 56 -8.65 -20.62 -10.82
CA ASN A 56 -8.03 -21.36 -11.91
C ASN A 56 -6.94 -20.57 -12.66
N ALA A 57 -6.85 -19.25 -12.47
CA ALA A 57 -5.80 -18.40 -13.03
C ALA A 57 -4.57 -18.34 -12.12
N SER A 58 -4.73 -18.47 -10.80
CA SER A 58 -3.62 -18.76 -9.90
C SER A 58 -4.10 -19.29 -8.53
N ASN A 59 -3.48 -20.38 -8.06
CA ASN A 59 -3.50 -20.76 -6.63
C ASN A 59 -2.61 -19.82 -5.78
N SER A 60 -2.11 -18.72 -6.36
CA SER A 60 -1.01 -17.94 -5.79
C SER A 60 -1.45 -17.02 -4.64
N TYR A 61 -2.71 -16.57 -4.62
CA TYR A 61 -3.22 -15.65 -3.59
C TYR A 61 -3.68 -16.34 -2.31
N LYS A 62 -3.01 -17.44 -1.93
CA LYS A 62 -3.33 -18.19 -0.72
C LYS A 62 -2.35 -17.87 0.39
N GLU A 63 -2.89 -17.57 1.56
CA GLU A 63 -2.11 -17.50 2.78
C GLU A 63 -1.47 -18.86 3.08
N VAL A 64 -0.19 -18.83 3.40
CA VAL A 64 0.58 -19.97 3.87
C VAL A 64 1.27 -19.63 5.18
N GLN A 65 1.23 -20.57 6.12
CA GLN A 65 1.96 -20.44 7.37
C GLN A 65 3.47 -20.59 7.11
N SER A 66 4.26 -19.71 7.71
CA SER A 66 5.71 -19.71 7.66
C SER A 66 6.25 -19.46 9.07
N GLN A 67 6.72 -20.51 9.73
CA GLN A 67 7.08 -20.50 11.15
C GLN A 67 5.89 -20.03 12.02
N MET A 68 6.05 -18.98 12.81
CA MET A 68 5.03 -18.40 13.69
C MET A 68 4.28 -17.21 13.04
N SER A 69 4.36 -17.05 11.71
CA SER A 69 3.77 -15.95 10.95
C SER A 69 3.11 -16.47 9.68
N TYR A 70 2.44 -15.58 8.95
CA TYR A 70 1.80 -15.87 7.66
C TYR A 70 2.41 -15.07 6.53
N LYS A 71 2.27 -15.58 5.31
CA LYS A 71 2.61 -14.89 4.07
C LYS A 71 1.66 -15.30 2.95
N ASN A 72 1.50 -14.42 1.98
CA ASN A 72 0.74 -14.68 0.76
C ASN A 72 1.64 -14.36 -0.45
N PRO A 73 2.28 -15.37 -1.08
CA PRO A 73 3.19 -15.16 -2.19
C PRO A 73 2.56 -14.43 -3.39
N GLY A 74 1.29 -14.72 -3.69
CA GLY A 74 0.58 -14.05 -4.78
C GLY A 74 0.34 -12.57 -4.49
N GLU A 75 0.03 -12.21 -3.25
CA GLU A 75 -0.02 -10.81 -2.86
C GLU A 75 1.35 -10.13 -2.89
N ALA A 76 2.41 -10.82 -2.45
CA ALA A 76 3.77 -10.27 -2.53
C ALA A 76 4.14 -9.94 -3.98
N GLU A 77 3.86 -10.84 -4.93
CA GLU A 77 4.06 -10.58 -6.37
C GLU A 77 3.19 -9.42 -6.88
N LEU A 78 1.93 -9.34 -6.44
CA LEU A 78 1.03 -8.24 -6.82
C LEU A 78 1.54 -6.89 -6.31
N VAL A 79 2.04 -6.83 -5.08
CA VAL A 79 2.68 -5.64 -4.51
C VAL A 79 3.85 -5.22 -5.40
N ILE A 80 4.76 -6.13 -5.74
CA ILE A 80 5.92 -5.80 -6.60
C ILE A 80 5.46 -5.30 -7.98
N ARG A 81 4.44 -5.91 -8.59
CA ARG A 81 3.86 -5.43 -9.85
C ARG A 81 3.29 -4.02 -9.71
N TYR A 82 2.58 -3.73 -8.62
CA TYR A 82 2.00 -2.41 -8.38
C TYR A 82 3.10 -1.36 -8.12
N LEU A 83 4.16 -1.70 -7.40
CA LEU A 83 5.32 -0.83 -7.20
C LEU A 83 6.00 -0.48 -8.53
N HIS A 84 6.11 -1.44 -9.47
CA HIS A 84 6.60 -1.13 -10.82
C HIS A 84 5.70 -0.13 -11.56
N VAL A 85 4.38 -0.24 -11.43
CA VAL A 85 3.44 0.75 -12.00
C VAL A 85 3.69 2.13 -11.40
N LEU A 86 3.75 2.24 -10.07
CA LEU A 86 4.01 3.51 -9.37
C LEU A 86 5.34 4.15 -9.80
N LYS A 87 6.42 3.34 -9.89
CA LYS A 87 7.72 3.83 -10.37
C LYS A 87 7.67 4.24 -11.84
N SER A 88 6.92 3.52 -12.69
CA SER A 88 6.82 3.83 -14.11
C SER A 88 6.12 5.16 -14.41
N ILE A 89 5.24 5.61 -13.51
CA ILE A 89 4.58 6.92 -13.60
C ILE A 89 5.37 8.02 -12.86
N GLY A 90 6.56 7.71 -12.33
CA GLY A 90 7.48 8.70 -11.76
C GLY A 90 7.44 8.86 -10.25
N VAL A 91 6.73 8.00 -9.51
CA VAL A 91 6.75 8.05 -8.03
C VAL A 91 8.13 7.58 -7.54
N PRO A 92 8.88 8.40 -6.78
CA PRO A 92 10.17 7.97 -6.21
C PRO A 92 9.96 6.87 -5.19
N GLY A 93 10.78 5.80 -5.20
CA GLY A 93 10.56 4.67 -4.30
C GLY A 93 10.76 5.03 -2.83
N ARG A 94 11.60 6.03 -2.52
CA ARG A 94 11.75 6.60 -1.16
C ARG A 94 10.45 7.18 -0.58
N GLU A 95 9.52 7.59 -1.45
CA GLU A 95 8.19 8.09 -1.06
C GLU A 95 7.16 6.96 -0.90
N ILE A 96 7.57 5.70 -1.09
CA ILE A 96 6.71 4.52 -0.98
C ILE A 96 7.11 3.67 0.23
N ALA A 97 6.12 3.28 1.04
CA ALA A 97 6.25 2.21 2.01
C ALA A 97 5.26 1.08 1.71
N VAL A 98 5.72 -0.16 1.82
CA VAL A 98 4.88 -1.33 1.93
C VAL A 98 4.73 -1.68 3.41
N ILE A 99 3.51 -1.93 3.86
CA ILE A 99 3.25 -2.41 5.22
C ILE A 99 2.39 -3.67 5.23
N SER A 100 2.62 -4.53 6.22
CA SER A 100 1.82 -5.73 6.46
C SER A 100 1.82 -6.07 7.95
N PRO A 101 0.75 -6.67 8.50
CA PRO A 101 0.73 -7.11 9.90
C PRO A 101 1.65 -8.31 10.16
N TYR A 102 2.03 -9.07 9.12
CA TYR A 102 2.77 -10.32 9.26
C TYR A 102 4.26 -10.18 8.93
N TYR A 103 5.12 -10.58 9.87
CA TYR A 103 6.57 -10.54 9.69
C TYR A 103 7.05 -11.34 8.47
N ALA A 104 6.52 -12.56 8.25
CA ALA A 104 6.93 -13.40 7.12
C ALA A 104 6.52 -12.79 5.76
N GLN A 105 5.41 -12.06 5.69
CA GLN A 105 5.03 -11.31 4.49
C GLN A 105 6.00 -10.15 4.24
N VAL A 106 6.33 -9.38 5.28
CA VAL A 106 7.32 -8.29 5.19
C VAL A 106 8.69 -8.82 4.76
N ALA A 107 9.15 -9.93 5.33
CA ALA A 107 10.43 -10.55 4.96
C ALA A 107 10.43 -10.97 3.48
N THR A 108 9.36 -11.63 3.03
CA THR A 108 9.20 -12.05 1.62
C THR A 108 9.25 -10.84 0.68
N ILE A 109 8.53 -9.76 1.00
CA ILE A 109 8.53 -8.55 0.17
C ILE A 109 9.91 -7.87 0.19
N ARG A 110 10.59 -7.79 1.34
CA ARG A 110 11.94 -7.23 1.44
C ARG A 110 12.95 -7.95 0.54
N GLU A 111 12.90 -9.27 0.49
CA GLU A 111 13.75 -10.07 -0.41
C GLU A 111 13.52 -9.67 -1.88
N MET A 112 12.28 -9.40 -2.27
CA MET A 112 11.92 -8.98 -3.63
C MET A 112 12.25 -7.51 -3.94
N LEU A 113 12.55 -6.70 -2.91
CA LEU A 113 12.86 -5.26 -3.02
C LEU A 113 14.36 -4.94 -3.01
N ALA A 114 15.25 -5.95 -3.03
CA ALA A 114 16.68 -5.80 -2.76
C ALA A 114 17.40 -4.67 -3.53
N ASP A 115 16.95 -4.34 -4.75
CA ASP A 115 17.53 -3.30 -5.61
C ASP A 115 16.66 -2.03 -5.71
N THR A 116 15.81 -1.77 -4.71
CA THR A 116 14.89 -0.63 -4.69
C THR A 116 15.07 0.26 -3.46
N ASP A 117 14.68 1.53 -3.58
CA ASP A 117 14.61 2.51 -2.50
C ASP A 117 13.27 2.47 -1.73
N VAL A 118 12.44 1.46 -2.01
CA VAL A 118 11.14 1.24 -1.34
C VAL A 118 11.39 0.53 -0.01
N THR A 119 10.70 0.97 1.04
CA THR A 119 10.76 0.31 2.35
C THR A 119 9.60 -0.65 2.54
N ALA A 120 9.84 -1.80 3.17
CA ALA A 120 8.78 -2.72 3.60
C ALA A 120 8.89 -2.93 5.12
N ASN A 121 7.79 -2.77 5.85
CA ASN A 121 7.78 -2.76 7.33
C ASN A 121 6.55 -3.48 7.89
N THR A 122 6.67 -3.96 9.12
CA THR A 122 5.48 -4.35 9.89
C THR A 122 4.70 -3.10 10.32
N VAL A 123 3.40 -3.24 10.58
CA VAL A 123 2.57 -2.13 11.10
C VAL A 123 3.19 -1.53 12.36
N ASP A 124 3.63 -2.36 13.31
CA ASP A 124 4.27 -1.91 14.56
C ASP A 124 5.56 -1.12 14.30
N SER A 125 6.43 -1.62 13.41
CA SER A 125 7.68 -0.92 13.08
C SER A 125 7.48 0.37 12.29
N PHE A 126 6.32 0.55 11.65
CA PHE A 126 5.98 1.75 10.89
C PHE A 126 5.21 2.78 11.74
N GLN A 127 4.90 2.48 13.00
CA GLN A 127 4.18 3.39 13.87
C GLN A 127 4.92 4.73 14.04
N GLY A 128 4.20 5.84 13.83
CA GLY A 128 4.76 7.19 13.90
C GLY A 128 5.56 7.62 12.68
N GLN A 129 5.62 6.79 11.63
CA GLN A 129 6.21 7.15 10.34
C GLN A 129 5.12 7.50 9.31
N GLU A 130 5.53 8.22 8.27
CA GLU A 130 4.68 8.58 7.14
C GLU A 130 5.41 8.41 5.80
N ARG A 131 4.62 8.25 4.74
CA ARG A 131 5.05 8.22 3.33
C ARG A 131 3.94 8.80 2.47
N GLU A 132 4.30 9.36 1.33
CA GLU A 132 3.33 9.86 0.35
C GLU A 132 2.45 8.73 -0.20
N VAL A 133 3.03 7.53 -0.40
CA VAL A 133 2.31 6.34 -0.84
C VAL A 133 2.55 5.18 0.12
N VAL A 134 1.46 4.59 0.61
CA VAL A 134 1.49 3.37 1.43
C VAL A 134 0.76 2.25 0.71
N VAL A 135 1.43 1.12 0.51
CA VAL A 135 0.84 -0.12 -0.01
C VAL A 135 0.65 -1.08 1.15
N PHE A 136 -0.59 -1.42 1.47
CA PHE A 136 -0.92 -2.37 2.54
C PHE A 136 -1.14 -3.77 1.97
N SER A 137 -0.37 -4.77 2.40
CA SER A 137 -0.59 -6.20 2.08
C SER A 137 -1.18 -6.90 3.29
N MET A 138 -2.31 -7.58 3.07
CA MET A 138 -3.16 -8.12 4.14
C MET A 138 -2.76 -9.54 4.54
#